data_AF-A0A1F9H998-F1
#
_entry.id   AF-A0A1F9H998-F1
#
_cell.length_a   1.000
_cell.length_b   1.000
_cell.length_c   1.000
_cell.angle_alpha   90.00
_cell.angle_beta   90.00
_cell.angle_gamma   90.00
#
_symmetry.space_group_name_H-M   'P 1'
#
loop_
_entity.id
_entity.type
_entity.pdbx_description
1 polymer ?
#
loop_
_entity_poly.entity_id
_entity_poly.type
_entity_poly.pdbx_seq_one_letter_code
_entity_poly.pdbx_strand_id
1 'polypeptide(L)'
;MFTTPPTLNHLSRAYFELGLIGARAVGEKKKWPYSPKSKEELLVLTAEMSRFDPRLFDILVEFLFFHWMELNPQTLRNSIRTMPSPQVFGVIGSFLEPCFDDREVIYFFEYLMRDYHPVPPQLFFCLLYAPGSRAMQKASFEPLQEYLSWGFLARERPIIHSLQRMELGHFSPQARHNIISRLVARSGQISLADYLETLNHTLSRQQALLDLKDFTGLKIKGKGRGSVWVKK
;
A
#
# COMPACT_ATOMS: atom_id res chain seq x y z
N MET A 1 9.81 -7.51 19.38
CA MET A 1 9.99 -7.87 17.96
C MET A 1 9.92 -9.37 17.79
N PHE A 2 9.46 -9.83 16.64
CA PHE A 2 9.23 -11.26 16.40
C PHE A 2 10.53 -11.97 16.00
N THR A 3 10.78 -13.15 16.56
CA THR A 3 11.87 -14.03 16.11
C THR A 3 11.41 -14.98 15.00
N THR A 4 10.10 -15.11 14.80
CA THR A 4 9.45 -16.00 13.82
C THR A 4 8.23 -15.31 13.20
N PRO A 5 7.81 -15.68 11.98
CA PRO A 5 6.59 -15.15 11.37
C PRO A 5 5.36 -15.29 12.29
N PRO A 6 4.44 -14.30 12.31
CA PRO A 6 3.24 -14.38 13.12
C PRO A 6 2.35 -15.54 12.65
N THR A 7 1.81 -16.30 13.62
CA THR A 7 0.83 -17.35 13.33
C THR A 7 -0.56 -16.75 13.11
N LEU A 8 -1.50 -17.53 12.58
CA LEU A 8 -2.91 -17.12 12.48
C LEU A 8 -3.50 -16.73 13.84
N ASN A 9 -3.09 -17.38 14.93
CA ASN A 9 -3.51 -17.01 16.28
C ASN A 9 -2.93 -15.66 16.71
N HIS A 10 -1.68 -15.35 16.32
CA HIS A 10 -1.09 -14.04 16.59
C HIS A 10 -1.82 -12.93 15.83
N LEU A 11 -2.17 -13.16 14.55
CA LEU A 11 -2.93 -12.21 13.74
C LEU A 11 -4.36 -12.04 14.26
N SER A 12 -5.07 -13.12 14.59
CA SER A 12 -6.40 -13.08 15.19
C SER A 12 -6.41 -12.27 16.49
N ARG A 13 -5.37 -12.44 17.32
CA ARG A 13 -5.19 -11.65 18.53
C ARG A 13 -4.86 -10.18 18.25
N ALA A 14 -4.03 -9.89 17.24
CA ALA A 14 -3.73 -8.53 16.83
C ALA A 14 -5.00 -7.78 16.41
N TYR A 15 -5.88 -8.42 15.62
CA TYR A 15 -7.19 -7.85 15.26
C TYR A 15 -8.06 -7.56 16.50
N PHE A 16 -8.09 -8.46 17.47
CA PHE A 16 -8.83 -8.25 18.71
C PHE A 16 -8.32 -7.01 19.48
N GLU A 17 -7.01 -6.89 19.64
CA GLU A 17 -6.39 -5.79 20.40
C GLU A 17 -6.56 -4.44 19.69
N LEU A 18 -6.45 -4.43 18.35
CA LEU A 18 -6.74 -3.24 17.56
C LEU A 18 -8.22 -2.83 17.68
N GLY A 19 -9.13 -3.80 17.71
CA GLY A 19 -10.55 -3.55 17.94
C GLY A 19 -10.82 -2.90 19.31
N LEU A 20 -10.08 -3.27 20.36
CA LEU A 20 -10.21 -2.67 21.68
C LEU A 20 -9.81 -1.18 21.73
N ILE A 21 -8.93 -0.74 20.84
CA ILE A 21 -8.52 0.68 20.74
C ILE A 21 -9.30 1.47 19.70
N GLY A 22 -10.37 0.91 19.12
CA GLY A 22 -11.27 1.58 18.19
C GLY A 22 -11.04 1.30 16.71
N ALA A 23 -10.08 0.43 16.35
CA ALA A 23 -9.91 0.03 14.95
C ALA A 23 -11.08 -0.83 14.46
N ARG A 24 -11.38 -0.77 13.17
CA ARG A 24 -12.40 -1.61 12.51
C ARG A 24 -11.86 -3.02 12.25
N ALA A 25 -11.59 -3.74 13.32
CA ALA A 25 -11.01 -5.08 13.29
C ALA A 25 -11.87 -6.05 14.10
N VAL A 26 -12.02 -7.28 13.59
CA VAL A 26 -12.69 -8.37 14.30
C VAL A 26 -11.70 -9.51 14.45
N GLY A 27 -11.38 -9.84 15.71
CA GLY A 27 -10.45 -10.89 16.07
C GLY A 27 -10.87 -11.62 17.34
N GLU A 28 -10.10 -12.64 17.71
CA GLU A 28 -10.37 -13.44 18.90
C GLU A 28 -9.29 -13.26 19.96
N LYS A 29 -9.69 -13.37 21.23
CA LYS A 29 -8.78 -13.39 22.39
C LYS A 29 -8.02 -14.72 22.47
N LYS A 30 -7.02 -14.88 21.60
CA LYS A 30 -6.06 -16.00 21.63
C LYS A 30 -4.88 -15.72 22.57
N LYS A 31 -4.16 -16.78 22.97
CA LYS A 31 -2.90 -16.66 23.70
C LYS A 31 -1.90 -15.84 22.87
N TRP A 32 -1.27 -14.85 23.51
CA TRP A 32 -0.32 -13.95 22.87
C TRP A 32 0.97 -13.86 23.67
N PRO A 33 2.15 -13.95 23.04
CA PRO A 33 3.42 -13.82 23.74
C PRO A 33 3.88 -12.35 23.88
N TYR A 34 3.10 -11.38 23.38
CA TYR A 34 3.46 -9.96 23.40
C TYR A 34 2.69 -9.22 24.48
N SER A 35 3.26 -8.12 24.97
CA SER A 35 2.68 -7.31 26.03
C SER A 35 2.91 -5.82 25.73
N PRO A 36 2.25 -5.27 24.70
CA PRO A 36 2.33 -3.83 24.43
C PRO A 36 1.78 -3.05 25.63
N LYS A 37 2.51 -2.02 26.07
CA LYS A 37 2.15 -1.20 27.23
C LYS A 37 1.33 0.03 26.87
N SER A 38 1.27 0.38 25.58
CA SER A 38 0.48 1.50 25.07
C SER A 38 -0.12 1.16 23.70
N LYS A 39 -1.05 2.00 23.24
CA LYS A 39 -1.61 1.90 21.88
C LYS A 39 -0.54 2.10 20.81
N GLU A 40 0.45 2.96 21.05
CA GLU A 40 1.57 3.17 20.13
C GLU A 40 2.45 1.91 20.02
N GLU A 41 2.77 1.25 21.13
CA GLU A 41 3.48 -0.03 21.10
C GLU A 41 2.68 -1.12 20.39
N LEU A 42 1.35 -1.15 20.58
CA LEU A 42 0.46 -2.05 19.86
C LEU A 42 0.50 -1.77 18.35
N LEU A 43 0.41 -0.51 17.92
CA LEU A 43 0.46 -0.13 16.51
C LEU A 43 1.78 -0.55 15.85
N VAL A 44 2.89 -0.33 16.53
CA VAL A 44 4.24 -0.74 16.08
C VAL A 44 4.32 -2.26 15.91
N LEU A 45 3.84 -3.00 16.90
CA LEU A 45 3.78 -4.46 16.85
C LEU A 45 2.93 -4.95 15.67
N THR A 46 1.75 -4.37 15.49
CA THR A 46 0.84 -4.74 14.41
C THR A 46 1.31 -4.29 13.04
N ALA A 47 2.04 -3.19 12.93
CA ALA A 47 2.66 -2.73 11.68
C ALA A 47 3.78 -3.68 11.22
N GLU A 48 4.53 -4.27 12.15
CA GLU A 48 5.47 -5.34 11.81
C GLU A 48 4.71 -6.60 11.35
N MET A 49 3.60 -6.96 12.01
CA MET A 49 2.75 -8.09 11.58
C MET A 49 2.04 -7.86 10.25
N SER A 50 1.72 -6.61 9.89
CA SER A 50 0.96 -6.28 8.68
C SER A 50 1.72 -6.62 7.40
N ARG A 51 3.05 -6.78 7.48
CA ARG A 51 3.84 -7.36 6.40
C ARG A 51 3.46 -8.81 6.10
N PHE A 52 2.73 -9.51 6.94
CA PHE A 52 2.30 -10.90 6.72
C PHE A 52 0.79 -11.04 6.43
N ASP A 53 0.00 -9.97 6.59
CA ASP A 53 -1.44 -9.98 6.29
C ASP A 53 -1.87 -8.60 5.74
N PRO A 54 -2.21 -8.51 4.43
CA PRO A 54 -2.68 -7.27 3.82
C PRO A 54 -3.88 -6.63 4.54
N ARG A 55 -4.78 -7.42 5.10
CA ARG A 55 -5.96 -6.87 5.80
C ARG A 55 -5.58 -6.13 7.07
N LEU A 56 -4.51 -6.59 7.75
CA LEU A 56 -3.97 -5.89 8.90
C LEU A 56 -3.33 -4.57 8.49
N PHE A 57 -2.72 -4.51 7.30
CA PHE A 57 -2.22 -3.26 6.75
C PHE A 57 -3.35 -2.27 6.47
N ASP A 58 -4.44 -2.72 5.84
CA ASP A 58 -5.64 -1.90 5.59
C ASP A 58 -6.19 -1.30 6.90
N ILE A 59 -6.33 -2.13 7.93
CA ILE A 59 -6.83 -1.71 9.25
C ILE A 59 -5.93 -0.64 9.87
N LEU A 60 -4.60 -0.74 9.73
CA LEU A 60 -3.67 0.24 10.29
C LEU A 60 -3.71 1.56 9.54
N VAL A 61 -3.80 1.51 8.21
CA VAL A 61 -3.98 2.71 7.38
C VAL A 61 -5.30 3.40 7.74
N GLU A 62 -6.41 2.64 7.83
CA GLU A 62 -7.71 3.18 8.23
C GLU A 62 -7.68 3.74 9.65
N PHE A 63 -7.05 3.04 10.60
CA PHE A 63 -6.94 3.52 11.98
C PHE A 63 -6.17 4.85 12.06
N LEU A 64 -5.01 4.94 11.41
CA LEU A 64 -4.22 6.17 11.41
C LEU A 64 -4.92 7.30 10.66
N PHE A 65 -5.71 7.00 9.63
CA PHE A 65 -6.54 8.00 8.97
C PHE A 65 -7.51 8.68 9.96
N PHE A 66 -8.17 7.92 10.85
CA PHE A 66 -9.15 8.51 11.79
C PHE A 66 -8.59 8.96 13.14
N HIS A 67 -7.52 8.31 13.63
CA HIS A 67 -7.12 8.41 15.03
C HIS A 67 -5.70 8.92 15.25
N TRP A 68 -5.00 9.44 14.23
CA TRP A 68 -3.62 9.91 14.39
C TRP A 68 -3.46 10.98 15.49
N MET A 69 -4.44 11.90 15.63
CA MET A 69 -4.43 12.95 16.66
C MET A 69 -4.49 12.41 18.09
N GLU A 70 -4.99 11.20 18.28
CA GLU A 70 -5.09 10.60 19.60
C GLU A 70 -3.75 10.01 20.06
N LEU A 71 -2.80 9.81 19.13
CA LEU A 71 -1.54 9.14 19.40
C LEU A 71 -0.52 10.09 20.01
N ASN A 72 0.30 9.58 20.91
CA ASN A 72 1.48 10.31 21.37
C ASN A 72 2.62 10.15 20.34
N PRO A 73 2.99 11.19 19.57
CA PRO A 73 3.99 11.08 18.50
C PRO A 73 5.36 10.68 19.05
N GLN A 74 5.74 11.15 20.24
CA GLN A 74 7.03 10.84 20.84
C GLN A 74 7.12 9.37 21.28
N THR A 75 6.07 8.85 21.94
CA THR A 75 5.99 7.43 22.30
C THR A 75 6.02 6.57 21.05
N LEU A 76 5.22 6.91 20.04
CA LEU A 76 5.18 6.17 18.77
C LEU A 76 6.55 6.14 18.08
N ARG A 77 7.21 7.30 17.96
CA ARG A 77 8.55 7.38 17.37
C ARG A 77 9.57 6.54 18.13
N ASN A 78 9.53 6.56 19.47
CA ASN A 78 10.41 5.73 20.29
C ASN A 78 10.15 4.23 20.08
N SER A 79 8.90 3.82 19.95
CA SER A 79 8.53 2.44 19.65
C SER A 79 8.93 2.03 18.23
N ILE A 80 8.75 2.90 17.23
CA ILE A 80 9.15 2.69 15.83
C ILE A 80 10.66 2.42 15.72
N ARG A 81 11.49 3.09 16.52
CA ARG A 81 12.95 2.87 16.56
C ARG A 81 13.35 1.46 16.93
N THR A 82 12.47 0.74 17.61
CA THR A 82 12.74 -0.65 17.91
C THR A 82 12.46 -1.54 16.71
N MET A 83 11.59 -1.19 15.76
CA MET A 83 11.18 -2.10 14.67
C MET A 83 12.34 -2.55 13.75
N PRO A 84 12.28 -3.78 13.20
CA PRO A 84 13.20 -4.20 12.14
C PRO A 84 12.97 -3.45 10.82
N SER A 85 11.75 -2.95 10.60
CA SER A 85 11.38 -2.21 9.38
C SER A 85 10.53 -0.98 9.72
N PRO A 86 11.14 0.08 10.27
CA PRO A 86 10.46 1.35 10.57
C PRO A 86 9.75 1.96 9.36
N GLN A 87 10.28 1.72 8.15
CA GLN A 87 9.78 2.22 6.87
C GLN A 87 8.34 1.81 6.58
N VAL A 88 7.77 0.81 7.27
CA VAL A 88 6.33 0.50 7.19
C VAL A 88 5.48 1.72 7.53
N PHE A 89 5.86 2.51 8.54
CA PHE A 89 5.15 3.75 8.87
C PHE A 89 5.33 4.84 7.81
N GLY A 90 6.49 4.85 7.14
CA GLY A 90 6.71 5.72 5.99
C GLY A 90 5.76 5.39 4.84
N VAL A 91 5.58 4.11 4.53
CA VAL A 91 4.61 3.66 3.53
C VAL A 91 3.19 4.08 3.92
N ILE A 92 2.79 3.88 5.18
CA ILE A 92 1.46 4.32 5.66
C ILE A 92 1.31 5.84 5.50
N GLY A 93 2.30 6.62 5.92
CA GLY A 93 2.33 8.07 5.74
C GLY A 93 2.15 8.47 4.27
N SER A 94 2.88 7.83 3.35
CA SER A 94 2.77 8.10 1.92
C SER A 94 1.38 7.79 1.33
N PHE A 95 0.65 6.82 1.89
CA PHE A 95 -0.75 6.59 1.51
C PHE A 95 -1.70 7.67 2.06
N LEU A 96 -1.43 8.16 3.26
CA LEU A 96 -2.30 9.09 3.97
C LEU A 96 -2.10 10.54 3.56
N GLU A 97 -0.86 10.98 3.32
CA GLU A 97 -0.51 12.36 2.95
C GLU A 97 -1.41 12.98 1.87
N PRO A 98 -1.72 12.30 0.75
CA PRO A 98 -2.56 12.89 -0.30
C PRO A 98 -4.05 13.02 0.09
N CYS A 99 -4.47 12.40 1.20
CA CYS A 99 -5.85 12.36 1.63
C CYS A 99 -6.21 13.49 2.62
N PHE A 100 -5.22 14.26 3.10
CA PHE A 100 -5.41 15.34 4.04
C PHE A 100 -4.97 16.68 3.44
N ASP A 101 -5.82 17.69 3.59
CA ASP A 101 -5.43 19.09 3.34
C ASP A 101 -4.64 19.68 4.51
N ASP A 102 -4.78 19.07 5.69
CA ASP A 102 -4.15 19.51 6.93
C ASP A 102 -2.65 19.14 6.96
N ARG A 103 -1.80 20.16 7.14
CA ARG A 103 -0.36 19.99 7.24
C ARG A 103 0.08 19.32 8.53
N GLU A 104 -0.75 19.31 9.59
CA GLU A 104 -0.40 18.64 10.85
C GLU A 104 -0.16 17.14 10.66
N VAL A 105 -0.96 16.49 9.79
CA VAL A 105 -0.75 15.07 9.42
C VAL A 105 0.60 14.86 8.76
N ILE A 106 0.98 15.76 7.86
CA ILE A 106 2.26 15.72 7.16
C ILE A 106 3.39 15.86 8.18
N TYR A 107 3.32 16.85 9.07
CA TYR A 107 4.32 17.05 10.13
C TYR A 107 4.39 15.87 11.10
N PHE A 108 3.27 15.22 11.40
CA PHE A 108 3.23 14.02 12.22
C PHE A 108 4.05 12.89 11.59
N PHE A 109 3.80 12.54 10.32
CA PHE A 109 4.55 11.48 9.64
C PHE A 109 6.01 11.86 9.36
N GLU A 110 6.28 13.12 8.98
CA GLU A 110 7.66 13.63 8.86
C GLU A 110 8.43 13.50 10.18
N TYR A 111 7.79 13.82 11.31
CA TYR A 111 8.40 13.67 12.62
C TYR A 111 8.71 12.21 12.96
N LEU A 112 7.75 11.30 12.73
CA LEU A 112 7.93 9.86 12.98
C LEU A 112 9.08 9.30 12.15
N MET A 113 9.13 9.68 10.86
CA MET A 113 10.07 9.14 9.89
C MET A 113 11.38 9.92 9.77
N ARG A 114 11.55 10.97 10.57
CA ARG A 114 12.80 11.72 10.63
C ARG A 114 13.97 10.80 10.97
N ASP A 115 15.02 10.90 10.16
CA ASP A 115 16.26 10.13 10.22
C ASP A 115 16.19 8.71 9.60
N TYR A 116 15.06 8.34 8.98
CA TYR A 116 14.94 7.10 8.22
C TYR A 116 15.12 7.32 6.72
N HIS A 117 15.70 6.31 6.07
CA HIS A 117 15.88 6.28 4.62
C HIS A 117 15.18 5.05 4.02
N PRO A 118 14.84 5.11 2.72
CA PRO A 118 14.31 3.95 1.99
C PRO A 118 15.24 2.73 2.12
N VAL A 119 14.64 1.54 2.23
CA VAL A 119 15.41 0.29 2.27
C VAL A 119 15.82 -0.14 0.85
N PRO A 120 16.79 -1.07 0.70
CA PRO A 120 17.00 -1.73 -0.57
C PRO A 120 15.71 -2.39 -1.08
N PRO A 121 15.46 -2.39 -2.40
CA PRO A 121 14.25 -2.95 -3.00
C PRO A 121 13.94 -4.36 -2.52
N GLN A 122 12.78 -4.54 -1.88
CA GLN A 122 12.30 -5.82 -1.38
C GLN A 122 10.77 -5.88 -1.41
N LEU A 123 10.19 -7.08 -1.33
CA LEU A 123 8.73 -7.20 -1.20
C LEU A 123 8.25 -6.58 0.12
N PHE A 124 7.16 -5.81 0.07
CA PHE A 124 6.52 -5.33 1.30
C PHE A 124 5.96 -6.50 2.10
N PHE A 125 5.11 -7.31 1.45
CA PHE A 125 4.46 -8.45 2.06
C PHE A 125 5.35 -9.69 2.05
N CYS A 126 5.68 -10.16 3.25
CA CYS A 126 6.38 -11.40 3.51
C CYS A 126 5.44 -12.59 3.28
N LEU A 127 5.91 -13.58 2.50
CA LEU A 127 5.21 -14.86 2.26
C LEU A 127 3.83 -14.77 1.59
N LEU A 128 3.41 -13.58 1.14
CA LEU A 128 2.14 -13.41 0.44
C LEU A 128 2.14 -14.06 -0.95
N TYR A 129 3.29 -14.06 -1.62
CA TYR A 129 3.42 -14.61 -2.96
C TYR A 129 4.37 -15.81 -2.98
N ALA A 130 3.98 -16.85 -3.73
CA ALA A 130 4.91 -17.92 -4.06
C ALA A 130 6.07 -17.37 -4.90
N PRO A 131 7.33 -17.76 -4.63
CA PRO A 131 8.49 -17.33 -5.40
C PRO A 131 8.32 -17.59 -6.90
N GLY A 132 8.64 -16.60 -7.73
CA GLY A 132 8.51 -16.68 -9.19
C GLY A 132 7.07 -16.67 -9.72
N SER A 133 6.06 -16.61 -8.85
CA SER A 133 4.66 -16.55 -9.28
C SER A 133 4.36 -15.29 -10.09
N ARG A 134 3.31 -15.35 -10.92
CA ARG A 134 2.81 -14.18 -11.65
C ARG A 134 2.42 -13.03 -10.72
N ALA A 135 1.95 -13.34 -9.50
CA ALA A 135 1.60 -12.34 -8.49
C ALA A 135 2.86 -11.62 -7.98
N MET A 136 3.91 -12.37 -7.65
CA MET A 136 5.20 -11.79 -7.26
C MET A 136 5.79 -10.91 -8.36
N GLN A 137 5.84 -11.41 -9.60
CA GLN A 137 6.33 -10.63 -10.75
C GLN A 137 5.57 -9.33 -10.90
N LYS A 138 4.24 -9.40 -10.84
CA LYS A 138 3.37 -8.22 -10.86
C LYS A 138 3.72 -7.24 -9.75
N ALA A 139 3.88 -7.70 -8.50
CA ALA A 139 4.25 -6.84 -7.38
C ALA A 139 5.61 -6.16 -7.60
N SER A 140 6.57 -6.86 -8.18
CA SER A 140 7.90 -6.32 -8.46
C SER A 140 7.95 -5.33 -9.63
N PHE A 141 7.21 -5.59 -10.71
CA PHE A 141 7.25 -4.77 -11.93
C PHE A 141 6.23 -3.64 -11.95
N GLU A 142 5.12 -3.77 -11.22
CA GLU A 142 4.04 -2.80 -11.24
C GLU A 142 3.74 -2.24 -9.83
N PRO A 143 4.75 -1.86 -9.00
CA PRO A 143 4.49 -1.44 -7.62
C PRO A 143 3.77 -0.09 -7.54
N LEU A 144 3.05 0.13 -6.44
CA LEU A 144 2.54 1.46 -6.10
C LEU A 144 3.69 2.37 -5.62
N GLN A 145 3.55 3.66 -5.87
CA GLN A 145 4.55 4.68 -5.59
C GLN A 145 4.82 4.81 -4.08
N GLU A 146 3.80 4.61 -3.25
CA GLU A 146 3.85 4.71 -1.79
C GLU A 146 4.71 3.61 -1.17
N TYR A 147 4.72 2.41 -1.76
CA TYR A 147 5.65 1.36 -1.38
C TYR A 147 7.06 1.67 -1.92
N LEU A 148 7.13 2.07 -3.19
CA LEU A 148 8.39 2.25 -3.91
C LEU A 148 9.25 3.38 -3.31
N SER A 149 8.63 4.47 -2.85
CA SER A 149 9.31 5.60 -2.19
C SER A 149 10.10 5.18 -0.95
N TRP A 150 9.70 4.08 -0.32
CA TRP A 150 10.34 3.53 0.89
C TRP A 150 11.16 2.26 0.62
N GLY A 151 11.34 1.88 -0.64
CA GLY A 151 12.13 0.71 -1.03
C GLY A 151 11.36 -0.61 -1.02
N PHE A 152 10.03 -0.55 -0.99
CA PHE A 152 9.18 -1.74 -1.01
C PHE A 152 8.49 -1.95 -2.36
N LEU A 153 8.19 -3.22 -2.64
CA LEU A 153 7.49 -3.69 -3.83
C LEU A 153 6.18 -4.35 -3.40
N ALA A 154 5.06 -3.70 -3.71
CA ALA A 154 3.71 -4.22 -3.50
C ALA A 154 2.69 -3.43 -4.33
N ARG A 155 1.50 -4.00 -4.45
CA ARG A 155 0.43 -3.51 -5.33
C ARG A 155 -0.93 -3.38 -4.67
N GLU A 156 -1.04 -3.96 -3.50
CA GLU A 156 -2.23 -3.96 -2.68
C GLU A 156 -2.52 -2.52 -2.27
N ARG A 157 -3.75 -2.10 -2.49
CA ARG A 157 -4.22 -0.77 -2.11
C ARG A 157 -4.93 -0.88 -0.79
N PRO A 158 -4.54 -0.13 0.24
CA PRO A 158 -5.32 -0.10 1.45
C PRO A 158 -6.69 0.51 1.16
N ILE A 159 -7.72 -0.11 1.74
CA ILE A 159 -9.10 0.33 1.61
C ILE A 159 -9.48 1.08 2.87
N ILE A 160 -9.78 2.36 2.74
CA ILE A 160 -10.40 3.17 3.78
C ILE A 160 -11.92 3.09 3.61
N HIS A 161 -12.65 3.01 4.73
CA HIS A 161 -14.11 2.89 4.74
C HIS A 161 -14.62 1.70 3.92
N SER A 162 -14.64 0.51 4.52
CA SER A 162 -15.10 -0.74 3.89
C SER A 162 -16.45 -0.68 3.14
N LEU A 163 -17.37 0.22 3.56
CA LEU A 163 -18.66 0.46 2.90
C LEU A 163 -18.54 1.28 1.62
N GLN A 164 -17.67 2.29 1.60
CA GLN A 164 -17.46 3.18 0.45
C GLN A 164 -16.33 2.69 -0.46
N ARG A 165 -15.51 1.74 0.02
CA ARG A 165 -14.35 1.14 -0.67
C ARG A 165 -13.44 2.19 -1.28
N MET A 166 -13.02 3.16 -0.47
CA MET A 166 -12.05 4.15 -0.91
C MET A 166 -10.66 3.49 -0.94
N GLU A 167 -10.23 3.06 -2.13
CA GLU A 167 -8.88 2.54 -2.36
C GLU A 167 -7.88 3.71 -2.42
N LEU A 168 -6.75 3.56 -1.73
CA LEU A 168 -5.64 4.52 -1.81
C LEU A 168 -4.50 4.01 -2.69
N GLY A 169 -3.74 4.94 -3.26
CA GLY A 169 -2.44 4.64 -3.87
C GLY A 169 -2.34 4.94 -5.37
N HIS A 170 -1.11 5.22 -5.80
CA HIS A 170 -0.81 5.66 -7.15
C HIS A 170 0.23 4.75 -7.80
N PHE A 171 0.01 4.38 -9.07
CA PHE A 171 1.04 3.67 -9.82
C PHE A 171 2.14 4.64 -10.30
N SER A 172 3.40 4.25 -10.08
CA SER A 172 4.55 5.00 -10.61
C SER A 172 4.51 5.05 -12.15
N PRO A 173 5.13 6.07 -12.79
CA PRO A 173 5.20 6.13 -14.25
C PRO A 173 5.75 4.84 -14.90
N GLN A 174 6.76 4.23 -14.28
CA GLN A 174 7.32 2.96 -14.74
C GLN A 174 6.31 1.79 -14.58
N ALA A 175 5.60 1.71 -13.45
CA ALA A 175 4.57 0.70 -13.25
C ALA A 175 3.45 0.85 -14.30
N ARG A 176 3.03 2.08 -14.60
CA ARG A 176 2.06 2.38 -15.67
C ARG A 176 2.54 1.93 -17.05
N HIS A 177 3.80 2.24 -17.38
CA HIS A 177 4.42 1.76 -18.62
C HIS A 177 4.45 0.22 -18.70
N ASN A 178 4.78 -0.45 -17.60
CA ASN A 178 4.82 -1.92 -17.54
C ASN A 178 3.41 -2.53 -17.70
N ILE A 179 2.38 -1.90 -17.13
CA ILE A 179 0.97 -2.29 -17.30
C ILE A 179 0.57 -2.19 -18.77
N ILE A 180 0.87 -1.07 -19.44
CA ILE A 180 0.59 -0.89 -20.87
C ILE A 180 1.29 -1.98 -21.68
N SER A 181 2.61 -2.16 -21.48
CA SER A 181 3.40 -3.22 -22.14
C SER A 181 2.74 -4.59 -22.03
N ARG A 182 2.30 -4.95 -20.81
CA ARG A 182 1.64 -6.24 -20.54
C ARG A 182 0.29 -6.36 -21.24
N LEU A 183 -0.54 -5.31 -21.22
CA LEU A 183 -1.84 -5.32 -21.87
C LEU A 183 -1.70 -5.49 -23.39
N VAL A 184 -0.76 -4.76 -24.00
CA VAL A 184 -0.46 -4.85 -25.44
C VAL A 184 0.07 -6.22 -25.81
N ALA A 185 0.99 -6.79 -25.01
CA ALA A 185 1.52 -8.12 -25.26
C ALA A 185 0.44 -9.21 -25.23
N ARG A 186 -0.60 -9.04 -24.40
CA ARG A 186 -1.69 -10.02 -24.26
C ARG A 186 -2.73 -9.95 -25.38
N SER A 187 -3.06 -8.76 -25.85
CA SER A 187 -4.25 -8.52 -26.69
C SER A 187 -3.92 -7.94 -28.06
N GLY A 188 -2.70 -7.45 -28.28
CA GLY A 188 -2.27 -6.76 -29.50
C GLY A 188 -2.83 -5.34 -29.67
N GLN A 189 -3.89 -5.00 -28.93
CA GLN A 189 -4.55 -3.70 -28.95
C GLN A 189 -5.14 -3.36 -27.59
N ILE A 190 -5.14 -2.10 -27.21
CA ILE A 190 -5.70 -1.63 -25.94
C ILE A 190 -6.60 -0.41 -26.17
N SER A 191 -7.77 -0.40 -25.55
CA SER A 191 -8.58 0.81 -25.46
C SER A 191 -8.24 1.61 -24.21
N LEU A 192 -8.65 2.88 -24.19
CA LEU A 192 -8.55 3.72 -22.99
C LEU A 192 -9.36 3.12 -21.82
N ALA A 193 -10.50 2.48 -22.13
CA ALA A 193 -11.34 1.84 -21.12
C ALA A 193 -10.60 0.65 -20.50
N ASP A 194 -10.01 -0.24 -21.31
CA ASP A 194 -9.25 -1.40 -20.81
C ASP A 194 -8.11 -0.97 -19.88
N TYR A 195 -7.42 0.13 -20.23
CA TYR A 195 -6.33 0.66 -19.43
C TYR A 195 -6.84 1.24 -18.10
N LEU A 196 -7.91 2.04 -18.12
CA LEU A 196 -8.52 2.60 -16.90
C LEU A 196 -9.10 1.51 -15.99
N GLU A 197 -9.79 0.51 -16.55
CA GLU A 197 -10.32 -0.63 -15.81
C GLU A 197 -9.20 -1.42 -15.14
N THR A 198 -8.08 -1.65 -15.84
CA THR A 198 -6.90 -2.34 -15.26
C THR A 198 -6.30 -1.61 -14.07
N LEU A 199 -6.53 -0.29 -13.97
CA LEU A 199 -6.03 0.56 -12.89
C LEU A 199 -7.11 0.84 -11.82
N ASN A 200 -8.30 0.23 -11.92
CA ASN A 200 -9.49 0.55 -11.12
C ASN A 200 -9.84 2.05 -11.15
N HIS A 201 -9.67 2.72 -12.28
CA HIS A 201 -10.02 4.14 -12.47
C HIS A 201 -9.30 5.14 -11.53
N THR A 202 -8.17 4.77 -10.93
CA THR A 202 -7.40 5.68 -10.05
C THR A 202 -6.63 6.76 -10.81
N LEU A 203 -6.59 6.69 -12.15
CA LEU A 203 -6.00 7.72 -12.98
C LEU A 203 -7.07 8.56 -13.65
N SER A 204 -6.79 9.86 -13.77
CA SER A 204 -7.59 10.73 -14.60
C SER A 204 -7.54 10.28 -16.07
N ARG A 205 -8.65 10.49 -16.77
CA ARG A 205 -8.75 10.19 -18.21
C ARG A 205 -7.66 10.90 -19.02
N GLN A 206 -7.29 12.13 -18.61
CA GLN A 206 -6.26 12.91 -19.29
C GLN A 206 -4.88 12.27 -19.13
N GLN A 207 -4.51 11.86 -17.91
CA GLN A 207 -3.24 11.18 -17.67
C GLN A 207 -3.17 9.85 -18.42
N ALA A 208 -4.24 9.07 -18.40
CA ALA A 208 -4.29 7.81 -19.12
C ALA A 208 -4.13 7.98 -20.64
N LEU A 209 -4.71 9.04 -21.21
CA LEU A 209 -4.51 9.39 -22.63
C LEU A 209 -3.07 9.79 -22.94
N LEU A 210 -2.42 10.55 -22.05
CA LEU A 210 -1.02 10.93 -22.20
C LEU A 210 -0.13 9.69 -22.17
N ASP A 211 -0.29 8.84 -21.14
CA ASP A 211 0.48 7.60 -21.02
C ASP A 211 0.40 6.73 -22.30
N LEU A 212 -0.81 6.58 -22.88
CA LEU A 212 -1.01 5.79 -24.11
C LEU A 212 -0.43 6.45 -25.37
N LYS A 213 -0.43 7.78 -25.44
CA LYS A 213 0.16 8.53 -26.57
C LYS A 213 1.69 8.49 -26.52
N ASP A 214 2.25 8.61 -25.33
CA ASP A 214 3.69 8.69 -25.10
C ASP A 214 4.35 7.29 -25.14
N PHE A 215 3.56 6.22 -25.08
CA PHE A 215 4.05 4.86 -25.16
C PHE A 215 4.69 4.53 -26.52
N THR A 216 6.00 4.31 -26.52
CA THR A 216 6.76 3.93 -27.71
C THR A 216 6.34 2.56 -28.21
N GLY A 217 5.90 2.48 -29.46
CA GLY A 217 5.46 1.22 -30.09
C GLY A 217 3.95 1.04 -30.19
N LEU A 218 3.16 2.04 -29.81
CA LEU A 218 1.72 2.08 -30.10
C LEU A 218 1.38 3.11 -31.18
N LYS A 219 0.34 2.81 -31.97
CA LYS A 219 -0.30 3.75 -32.90
C LYS A 219 -1.81 3.74 -32.66
N ILE A 220 -2.43 4.91 -32.72
CA ILE A 220 -3.87 5.03 -32.59
C ILE A 220 -4.55 4.56 -33.88
N LYS A 221 -5.59 3.74 -33.75
CA LYS A 221 -6.46 3.27 -34.83
C LYS A 221 -7.90 3.64 -34.51
N GLY A 222 -8.59 4.23 -35.49
CA GLY A 222 -9.96 4.74 -35.33
C GLY A 222 -10.02 6.22 -34.96
N LYS A 223 -11.24 6.78 -34.90
CA LYS A 223 -11.51 8.18 -34.55
C LYS A 223 -12.50 8.26 -33.39
N GLY A 224 -12.33 9.24 -32.50
CA GLY A 224 -13.26 9.53 -31.42
C GLY A 224 -13.29 8.46 -30.32
N ARG A 225 -14.48 8.19 -29.76
CA ARG A 225 -14.65 7.34 -28.56
C ARG A 225 -14.30 5.85 -28.76
N GLY A 226 -14.24 5.37 -30.00
CA GLY A 226 -13.85 3.99 -30.33
C GLY A 226 -12.38 3.82 -30.70
N SER A 227 -11.53 4.81 -30.41
CA SER A 227 -10.09 4.71 -30.72
C SER A 227 -9.42 3.63 -29.87
N VAL A 228 -8.61 2.80 -30.52
CA VAL A 228 -7.76 1.79 -29.87
C VAL A 228 -6.31 2.04 -30.21
N TRP A 229 -5.41 1.72 -29.29
CA TRP A 229 -3.97 1.76 -29.49
C TRP A 229 -3.51 0.36 -29.87
N VAL A 230 -2.97 0.22 -31.07
CA VAL A 230 -2.48 -1.06 -31.59
C VAL A 230 -0.96 -1.05 -31.61
N LYS A 231 -0.35 -2.22 -31.42
CA LYS A 231 1.10 -2.39 -31.60
C LYS A 231 1.48 -1.91 -33.01
N LYS A 232 2.55 -1.12 -33.11
CA LYS A 232 3.05 -0.59 -34.38
C LYS A 232 3.39 -1.71 -35.35
#